data_AF-A0A9E4YXL2-F1
#
_entry.id   AF-A0A9E4YXL2-F1
#
_cell.length_a   1.000
_cell.length_b   1.000
_cell.length_c   1.000
_cell.angle_alpha   90.00
_cell.angle_beta   90.00
_cell.angle_gamma   90.00
#
_symmetry.space_group_name_H-M   'P 1'
#
loop_
_entity.id
_entity.type
_entity.pdbx_description
1 polymer ?
#
loop_
_entity_poly.entity_id
_entity_poly.type
_entity_poly.pdbx_seq_one_letter_code
_entity_poly.pdbx_strand_id
1 'polypeptide(L)'
;MSDKLHGEVRGMGKKNGHGNADLAPAGDQLAESDYLVENEAEAWGFDLRNASHTHQKVWTEQERFLSAFRAGGTIKAGLANVKVCRRTVELWKEHDLLRFRERFLAAHETFCDTQEEIIYTINKGLKPGHNVTSALATLNANRPLKWRPTIKVAVDVPNELIQQLRALQALGNQENRDKALPAPKVVDGKAEVLPWE
;
A
#
# COMPACT_ATOMS: atom_id res chain seq x y z
N MET A 1 39.64 -19.79 78.14
CA MET A 1 38.24 -20.02 77.75
C MET A 1 37.43 -18.82 78.24
N SER A 2 37.75 -17.63 77.73
CA SER A 2 37.20 -17.02 76.51
C SER A 2 35.97 -16.18 76.83
N ASP A 3 36.29 -14.98 77.34
CA ASP A 3 35.77 -13.65 77.02
C ASP A 3 34.38 -13.52 76.37
N LYS A 4 33.47 -12.93 77.15
CA LYS A 4 32.32 -12.17 76.65
C LYS A 4 32.77 -10.72 76.39
N LEU A 5 33.04 -10.38 75.14
CA LEU A 5 33.20 -9.00 74.68
C LEU A 5 31.86 -8.48 74.13
N HIS A 6 31.19 -7.62 74.90
CA HIS A 6 30.21 -6.68 74.35
C HIS A 6 30.96 -5.40 73.97
N GLY A 7 31.27 -5.28 72.68
CA GLY A 7 31.92 -4.11 72.09
C GLY A 7 30.87 -3.10 71.61
N GLU A 8 30.90 -1.94 72.26
CA GLU A 8 30.28 -0.70 71.83
C GLU A 8 31.01 -0.16 70.58
N VAL A 9 30.29 0.14 69.49
CA VAL A 9 30.83 0.90 68.35
C VAL A 9 29.88 2.03 67.96
N ARG A 10 30.10 3.17 68.60
CA ARG A 10 30.33 4.50 68.00
C ARG A 10 29.94 4.67 66.52
N GLY A 11 28.82 5.37 66.32
CA GLY A 11 28.69 6.57 65.46
C GLY A 11 29.14 6.53 64.00
N MET A 12 28.19 6.74 63.09
CA MET A 12 28.34 7.72 62.01
C MET A 12 26.99 8.00 61.34
N GLY A 13 26.42 9.15 61.68
CA GLY A 13 25.33 9.74 60.92
C GLY A 13 25.82 10.08 59.51
N LYS A 14 25.19 9.50 58.49
CA LYS A 14 25.22 10.03 57.14
C LYS A 14 23.86 10.63 56.84
N LYS A 15 23.89 11.94 56.62
CA LYS A 15 22.82 12.78 56.14
C LYS A 15 22.35 12.20 54.80
N ASN A 16 21.12 11.70 54.72
CA ASN A 16 20.48 11.48 53.43
C ASN A 16 20.10 12.87 52.90
N GLY A 17 20.97 13.40 52.04
CA GLY A 17 20.70 14.59 51.27
C GLY A 17 19.41 14.39 50.49
N HIS A 18 18.49 15.33 50.65
CA HIS A 18 17.46 15.61 49.67
C HIS A 18 18.17 15.95 48.36
N GLY A 19 18.36 14.93 47.52
CA GLY A 19 18.57 15.12 46.09
C GLY A 19 17.28 15.70 45.55
N ASN A 20 17.23 17.03 45.51
CA ASN A 20 16.32 17.77 44.67
C ASN A 20 16.63 17.31 43.24
N ALA A 21 15.89 16.30 42.76
CA ALA A 21 15.89 15.97 41.36
C ALA A 21 15.26 17.18 40.69
N ASP A 22 16.12 18.01 40.09
CA ASP A 22 15.74 19.03 39.15
C ASP A 22 14.70 18.41 38.20
N LEU A 23 13.44 18.76 38.46
CA LEU A 23 12.37 18.66 37.49
C LEU A 23 12.80 19.56 36.35
N ALA A 24 13.50 18.96 35.38
CA ALA A 24 13.67 19.55 34.08
C ALA A 24 12.27 20.03 33.63
N PRO A 25 12.12 21.30 33.21
CA PRO A 25 10.85 21.75 32.72
C PRO A 25 10.47 20.85 31.54
N ALA A 26 9.31 20.21 31.63
CA ALA A 26 8.63 19.54 30.52
C ALA A 26 8.13 20.60 29.51
N GLY A 27 9.03 21.48 29.08
CA GLY A 27 8.79 22.52 28.10
C GLY A 27 9.16 22.01 26.72
N ASP A 28 8.26 22.27 25.77
CA ASP A 28 8.51 22.38 24.33
C ASP A 28 8.51 21.17 23.40
N GLN A 29 8.27 19.93 23.86
CA GLN A 29 8.02 18.84 22.89
C GLN A 29 6.63 18.86 22.26
N LEU A 30 5.65 19.52 22.90
CA LEU A 30 4.28 19.59 22.38
C LEU A 30 4.15 20.59 21.22
N ALA A 31 4.88 21.71 21.28
CA ALA A 31 4.82 22.76 20.27
C ALA A 31 5.37 22.31 18.91
N GLU A 32 6.52 21.62 18.87
CA GLU A 32 7.08 21.08 17.62
C GLU A 32 6.13 20.08 16.93
N SER A 33 5.38 19.29 17.71
CA SER A 33 4.43 18.32 17.14
C SER A 33 3.22 18.99 16.48
N ASP A 34 2.73 20.11 17.05
CA ASP A 34 1.57 20.82 16.51
C ASP A 34 1.94 21.61 15.23
N TYR A 35 3.16 22.15 15.13
CA TYR A 35 3.63 22.85 13.92
C TYR A 35 3.78 21.92 12.70
N LEU A 36 4.16 20.67 12.89
CA LEU A 36 4.26 19.69 11.79
C LEU A 36 2.87 19.27 11.27
N VAL A 37 1.87 19.22 12.16
CA VAL A 37 0.49 18.86 11.83
C VAL A 37 -0.23 19.96 11.03
N GLU A 38 0.07 21.24 11.30
CA GLU A 38 -0.48 22.37 10.53
C GLU A 38 0.05 22.41 9.09
N ASN A 39 1.36 22.18 8.90
CA ASN A 39 2.00 22.24 7.59
C ASN A 39 1.53 21.09 6.67
N GLU A 40 1.29 19.90 7.24
CA GLU A 40 0.68 18.80 6.49
C GLU A 40 -0.76 19.15 6.04
N ALA A 41 -1.55 19.87 6.83
CA ALA A 41 -2.92 20.23 6.43
C ALA A 41 -2.96 21.21 5.26
N GLU A 42 -2.07 22.20 5.26
CA GLU A 42 -1.92 23.14 4.16
C GLU A 42 -1.52 22.41 2.86
N ALA A 43 -0.66 21.40 2.94
CA ALA A 43 -0.29 20.56 1.79
C ALA A 43 -1.49 19.81 1.18
N TRP A 44 -2.51 19.52 1.98
CA TRP A 44 -3.77 18.92 1.54
C TRP A 44 -4.87 19.95 1.22
N GLY A 45 -4.56 21.25 1.30
CA GLY A 45 -5.46 22.36 0.99
C GLY A 45 -6.46 22.69 2.11
N PHE A 46 -6.18 22.28 3.35
CA PHE A 46 -7.04 22.55 4.50
C PHE A 46 -6.45 23.63 5.41
N ASP A 47 -7.22 24.70 5.62
CA ASP A 47 -6.90 25.72 6.62
C ASP A 47 -7.45 25.30 8.00
N LEU A 48 -6.60 24.65 8.80
CA LEU A 48 -6.96 24.21 10.15
C LEU A 48 -7.23 25.37 11.11
N ARG A 49 -6.60 26.53 10.90
CA ARG A 49 -6.72 27.67 11.82
C ARG A 49 -8.11 28.26 11.82
N ASN A 50 -8.76 28.23 10.66
CA ASN A 50 -10.13 28.68 10.46
C ASN A 50 -11.17 27.55 10.61
N ALA A 51 -10.73 26.30 10.76
CA ALA A 51 -11.64 25.16 10.93
C ALA A 51 -12.28 25.14 12.33
N SER A 52 -13.47 24.53 12.42
CA SER A 52 -14.09 24.26 13.72
C SER A 52 -13.18 23.38 14.59
N HIS A 53 -13.16 23.64 15.89
CA HIS A 53 -12.40 22.86 16.88
C HIS A 53 -12.66 21.34 16.80
N THR A 54 -13.87 20.92 16.40
CA THR A 54 -14.16 19.49 16.16
C THR A 54 -13.38 18.94 14.97
N HIS A 55 -13.24 19.70 13.88
CA HIS A 55 -12.46 19.30 12.70
C HIS A 55 -10.96 19.27 13.02
N GLN A 56 -10.46 20.23 13.80
CA GLN A 56 -9.07 20.23 14.27
C GLN A 56 -8.76 18.96 15.08
N LYS A 57 -9.63 18.60 16.03
CA LYS A 57 -9.45 17.36 16.81
C LYS A 57 -9.46 16.11 15.94
N VAL A 58 -10.40 16.02 15.00
CA VAL A 58 -10.46 14.88 14.06
C VAL A 58 -9.19 14.81 13.22
N TRP A 59 -8.68 15.96 12.76
CA TRP A 59 -7.43 16.03 12.01
C TRP A 59 -6.25 15.51 12.81
N THR A 60 -6.07 15.99 14.06
CA THR A 60 -4.96 15.56 14.91
C THR A 60 -5.00 14.05 15.19
N GLU A 61 -6.18 13.49 15.46
CA GLU A 61 -6.33 12.05 15.68
C GLU A 61 -6.06 11.25 14.38
N GLN A 62 -6.49 11.77 13.23
CA GLN A 62 -6.18 11.19 11.93
C GLN A 62 -4.67 11.20 11.64
N GLU A 63 -3.97 12.32 11.87
CA GLU A 63 -2.52 12.39 11.63
C GLU A 63 -1.73 11.49 12.58
N ARG A 64 -2.13 11.40 13.86
CA ARG A 64 -1.52 10.42 14.79
C ARG A 64 -1.72 8.98 14.31
N PHE A 65 -2.90 8.66 13.78
CA PHE A 65 -3.18 7.35 13.21
C PHE A 65 -2.33 7.10 11.96
N LEU A 66 -2.26 8.06 11.04
CA LEU A 66 -1.52 7.94 9.79
C LEU A 66 -0.02 7.83 10.04
N SER A 67 0.54 8.62 10.95
CA SER A 67 1.95 8.54 11.34
C SER A 67 2.31 7.14 11.87
N ALA A 68 1.51 6.59 12.78
CA ALA A 68 1.71 5.23 13.28
C ALA A 68 1.48 4.16 12.20
N PHE A 69 0.56 4.40 11.27
CA PHE A 69 0.31 3.53 10.13
C PHE A 69 1.48 3.53 9.11
N ARG A 70 2.08 4.68 8.82
CA ARG A 70 3.27 4.79 7.94
C ARG A 70 4.43 3.93 8.44
N ALA A 71 4.58 3.82 9.76
CA ALA A 71 5.61 3.00 10.40
C ALA A 71 5.26 1.50 10.44
N GLY A 72 4.02 1.14 10.75
CA GLY A 72 3.64 -0.25 11.05
C GLY A 72 2.82 -0.97 9.96
N GLY A 73 2.28 -0.24 8.98
CA GLY A 73 1.52 -0.77 7.83
C GLY A 73 0.22 -1.50 8.14
N THR A 74 -0.16 -1.60 9.41
CA THR A 74 -1.37 -2.29 9.84
C THR A 74 -2.28 -1.34 10.60
N ILE A 75 -3.59 -1.55 10.45
CA ILE A 75 -4.58 -0.76 11.22
C ILE A 75 -4.33 -0.91 12.73
N LYS A 76 -3.90 -2.09 13.19
CA LYS A 76 -3.57 -2.32 14.60
C LYS A 76 -2.41 -1.45 15.07
N ALA A 77 -1.37 -1.28 14.25
CA ALA A 77 -0.27 -0.37 14.56
C ALA A 77 -0.75 1.09 14.58
N GLY A 78 -1.57 1.50 13.61
CA GLY A 78 -2.16 2.84 13.58
C GLY A 78 -3.00 3.18 14.82
N LEU A 79 -3.73 2.19 15.35
CA LEU A 79 -4.56 2.35 16.56
C LEU A 79 -3.75 2.36 17.87
N ALA A 80 -2.46 2.03 17.86
CA ALA A 80 -1.68 1.93 19.09
C ALA A 80 -1.50 3.29 19.81
N ASN A 81 -1.45 4.38 19.04
CA ASN A 81 -1.14 5.72 19.52
C ASN A 81 -2.36 6.66 19.52
N VAL A 82 -3.56 6.14 19.28
CA VAL A 82 -4.77 6.93 19.02
C VAL A 82 -5.92 6.38 19.85
N LYS A 83 -6.70 7.26 20.48
CA LYS A 83 -7.82 6.86 21.36
C LYS A 83 -9.11 6.63 20.56
N VAL A 84 -9.01 5.96 19.42
CA VAL A 84 -10.13 5.64 18.54
C VAL A 84 -10.23 4.14 18.33
N CYS A 85 -11.42 3.65 18.01
CA CYS A 85 -11.62 2.24 17.66
C CYS A 85 -11.52 2.05 16.14
N ARG A 86 -11.38 0.79 15.70
CA ARG A 86 -11.36 0.44 14.27
C ARG A 86 -12.58 1.00 13.53
N ARG A 87 -13.77 0.97 14.15
CA ARG A 87 -15.00 1.47 13.52
C ARG A 87 -14.92 2.96 13.19
N THR A 88 -14.27 3.76 14.03
CA THR A 88 -14.03 5.19 13.76
C THR A 88 -13.16 5.39 12.52
N VAL A 89 -12.11 4.58 12.35
CA VAL A 89 -11.25 4.64 11.17
C VAL A 89 -12.02 4.23 9.91
N GLU A 90 -12.87 3.22 9.99
CA GLU A 90 -13.76 2.83 8.90
C GLU A 90 -14.70 4.00 8.51
N LEU A 91 -15.30 4.66 9.50
CA LEU A 91 -16.14 5.85 9.26
C LEU A 91 -15.36 6.99 8.58
N TRP A 92 -14.11 7.24 8.97
CA TRP A 92 -13.26 8.22 8.28
C TRP A 92 -13.04 7.87 6.81
N LYS A 93 -12.91 6.57 6.46
CA LYS A 93 -12.75 6.10 5.08
C LYS A 93 -14.06 6.06 4.28
N GLU A 94 -15.16 5.74 4.94
CA GLU A 94 -16.51 5.67 4.35
C GLU A 94 -17.01 7.07 4.00
N HIS A 95 -16.89 8.02 4.93
CA HIS A 95 -17.37 9.41 4.77
C HIS A 95 -16.33 10.38 4.19
N ASP A 96 -15.11 9.90 3.92
CA ASP A 96 -13.98 10.67 3.39
C ASP A 96 -13.75 12.00 4.13
N LEU A 97 -13.81 11.95 5.46
CA LEU A 97 -13.67 13.12 6.31
C LEU A 97 -12.26 13.68 6.19
N LEU A 98 -12.13 14.94 5.73
CA LEU A 98 -10.84 15.62 5.52
C LEU A 98 -9.93 14.88 4.52
N ARG A 99 -10.54 14.32 3.45
CA ARG A 99 -9.86 13.55 2.40
C ARG A 99 -9.05 12.39 2.95
N PHE A 100 -9.53 11.79 4.03
CA PHE A 100 -8.84 10.72 4.73
C PHE A 100 -8.54 9.53 3.82
N ARG A 101 -9.39 9.25 2.81
CA ARG A 101 -9.14 8.14 1.88
C ARG A 101 -7.84 8.33 1.10
N GLU A 102 -7.64 9.52 0.53
CA GLU A 102 -6.43 9.84 -0.24
C GLU A 102 -5.20 9.88 0.65
N ARG A 103 -5.31 10.51 1.83
CA ARG A 103 -4.25 10.55 2.84
C ARG A 103 -3.84 9.16 3.33
N PHE A 104 -4.82 8.28 3.52
CA PHE A 104 -4.59 6.89 3.90
C PHE A 104 -3.87 6.11 2.79
N LEU A 105 -4.22 6.34 1.52
CA LEU A 105 -3.51 5.74 0.39
C LEU A 105 -2.06 6.26 0.31
N ALA A 106 -1.84 7.58 0.47
CA ALA A 106 -0.50 8.15 0.51
C ALA A 106 0.35 7.54 1.65
N ALA A 107 -0.23 7.39 2.84
CA ALA A 107 0.44 6.74 3.96
C ALA A 107 0.76 5.26 3.70
N HIS A 108 -0.11 4.56 2.97
CA HIS A 108 0.14 3.19 2.53
C HIS A 108 1.30 3.11 1.51
N GLU A 109 1.37 4.05 0.57
CA GLU A 109 2.50 4.13 -0.36
C GLU A 109 3.82 4.38 0.38
N THR A 110 3.85 5.29 1.36
CA THR A 110 5.03 5.52 2.22
C THR A 110 5.44 4.25 2.96
N PHE A 111 4.48 3.50 3.51
CA PHE A 111 4.78 2.21 4.14
C PHE A 111 5.36 1.20 3.14
N CYS A 112 4.86 1.16 1.91
CA CYS A 112 5.43 0.29 0.88
C CYS A 112 6.88 0.68 0.56
N ASP A 113 7.19 1.97 0.48
CA ASP A 113 8.55 2.45 0.23
C ASP A 113 9.51 2.06 1.36
N THR A 114 9.09 2.15 2.62
CA THR A 114 9.92 1.70 3.75
C THR A 114 10.14 0.18 3.74
N GLN A 115 9.13 -0.61 3.32
CA GLN A 115 9.33 -2.06 3.12
C GLN A 115 10.36 -2.36 2.03
N GLU A 116 10.37 -1.61 0.94
CA GLU A 116 11.35 -1.76 -0.13
C GLU A 116 12.77 -1.48 0.38
N GLU A 117 12.95 -0.44 1.19
CA GLU A 117 14.23 -0.10 1.81
C GLU A 117 14.72 -1.19 2.78
N ILE A 118 13.81 -1.74 3.60
CA ILE A 118 14.12 -2.86 4.50
C ILE A 118 14.62 -4.07 3.69
N ILE A 119 13.95 -4.40 2.59
CA ILE A 119 14.33 -5.54 1.74
C ILE A 119 15.68 -5.30 1.06
N TYR A 120 15.91 -4.08 0.57
CA TYR A 120 17.19 -3.71 0.00
C TYR A 120 18.33 -3.87 1.02
N THR A 121 18.08 -3.48 2.28
CA THR A 121 19.03 -3.62 3.39
C THR A 121 19.28 -5.10 3.73
N ILE A 122 18.22 -5.92 3.80
CA ILE A 122 18.33 -7.36 4.03
C ILE A 122 19.14 -8.05 2.93
N ASN A 123 18.87 -7.71 1.65
CA ASN A 123 19.57 -8.29 0.51
C ASN A 123 21.08 -8.00 0.53
N LYS A 124 21.51 -6.82 1.00
CA LYS A 124 22.94 -6.50 1.15
C LYS A 124 23.63 -7.30 2.24
N GLY A 125 22.90 -7.64 3.30
CA GLY A 125 23.43 -8.37 4.46
C GLY A 125 23.18 -9.87 4.43
N LEU A 126 22.70 -10.42 3.30
CA LEU A 126 22.19 -11.78 3.26
C LEU A 126 23.31 -12.80 3.48
N LYS A 127 23.22 -13.54 4.58
CA LYS A 127 24.07 -14.71 4.82
C LYS A 127 23.47 -15.94 4.10
N PRO A 128 24.31 -16.88 3.63
CA PRO A 128 23.84 -18.13 3.06
C PRO A 128 22.87 -18.83 4.02
N GLY A 129 21.66 -19.16 3.55
CA GLY A 129 20.62 -19.85 4.34
C GLY A 129 19.49 -18.95 4.87
N HIS A 130 19.61 -17.62 4.80
CA HIS A 130 18.49 -16.73 5.10
C HIS A 130 17.56 -16.58 3.90
N ASN A 131 16.25 -16.66 4.15
CA ASN A 131 15.24 -16.57 3.10
C ASN A 131 14.47 -15.25 3.18
N VAL A 132 14.47 -14.48 2.09
CA VAL A 132 13.77 -13.18 1.95
C VAL A 132 12.33 -13.34 1.44
N THR A 133 11.88 -14.58 1.24
CA THR A 133 10.59 -14.88 0.61
C THR A 133 9.40 -14.25 1.34
N SER A 134 9.41 -14.17 2.68
CA SER A 134 8.32 -13.54 3.45
C SER A 134 8.20 -12.04 3.17
N ALA A 135 9.33 -11.35 3.07
CA ALA A 135 9.36 -9.92 2.78
C ALA A 135 8.94 -9.64 1.33
N LEU A 136 9.41 -10.45 0.38
CA LEU A 136 8.98 -10.38 -1.02
C LEU A 136 7.48 -10.70 -1.19
N ALA A 137 6.96 -11.70 -0.46
CA ALA A 137 5.54 -12.02 -0.47
C ALA A 137 4.68 -10.86 0.05
N THR A 138 5.17 -10.15 1.07
CA THR A 138 4.50 -8.97 1.62
C THR A 138 4.48 -7.81 0.62
N LEU A 139 5.61 -7.54 -0.07
CA LEU A 139 5.63 -6.56 -1.16
C LEU A 139 4.68 -6.93 -2.30
N ASN A 140 4.62 -8.21 -2.67
CA ASN A 140 3.71 -8.71 -3.70
C ASN A 140 2.24 -8.55 -3.32
N ALA A 141 1.92 -8.60 -2.02
CA ALA A 141 0.57 -8.35 -1.53
C ALA A 141 0.21 -6.85 -1.58
N ASN A 142 1.15 -5.98 -1.23
CA ASN A 142 0.91 -4.53 -1.11
C ASN A 142 1.02 -3.78 -2.46
N ARG A 143 1.96 -4.16 -3.33
CA ARG A 143 2.18 -3.56 -4.66
C ARG A 143 2.33 -4.64 -5.75
N PRO A 144 1.23 -5.32 -6.12
CA PRO A 144 1.30 -6.40 -7.10
C PRO A 144 1.74 -5.93 -8.49
N LEU A 145 1.39 -4.71 -8.91
CA LEU A 145 1.77 -4.19 -10.23
C LEU A 145 3.29 -4.02 -10.40
N LYS A 146 4.00 -3.65 -9.34
CA LYS A 146 5.44 -3.38 -9.38
C LYS A 146 6.26 -4.65 -9.17
N TRP A 147 5.80 -5.53 -8.28
CA TRP A 147 6.61 -6.66 -7.79
C TRP A 147 6.19 -8.02 -8.33
N ARG A 148 4.97 -8.20 -8.87
CA ARG A 148 4.63 -9.46 -9.53
C ARG A 148 5.35 -9.55 -10.87
N PRO A 149 5.96 -10.71 -11.18
CA PRO A 149 6.46 -10.98 -12.52
C PRO A 149 5.32 -10.76 -13.53
N THR A 150 5.52 -9.85 -14.48
CA THR A 150 4.64 -9.76 -15.63
C THR A 150 4.91 -10.99 -16.48
N ILE A 151 4.15 -12.06 -16.25
CA ILE A 151 4.19 -13.25 -17.08
C ILE A 151 3.53 -12.85 -18.40
N LYS A 152 4.33 -12.32 -19.32
CA LYS A 152 3.96 -12.30 -20.73
C LYS A 152 3.97 -13.75 -21.16
N VAL A 153 2.82 -14.42 -21.04
CA VAL A 153 2.59 -15.68 -21.74
C VAL A 153 2.60 -15.29 -23.21
N ALA A 154 3.78 -15.29 -23.81
CA ALA A 154 3.90 -15.41 -25.24
C ALA A 154 3.34 -16.80 -25.52
N VAL A 155 2.04 -16.86 -25.83
CA VAL A 155 1.52 -18.01 -26.54
C VAL A 155 2.20 -17.90 -27.89
N ASP A 156 3.33 -18.59 -28.03
CA ASP A 156 3.84 -19.00 -29.33
C ASP A 156 2.74 -19.90 -29.90
N VAL A 157 1.70 -19.27 -30.45
CA VAL A 157 0.73 -19.99 -31.25
C VAL A 157 1.56 -20.52 -32.40
N PRO A 158 1.72 -21.84 -32.55
CA PRO A 158 2.49 -22.39 -33.64
C PRO A 158 1.92 -21.78 -34.91
N ASN A 159 2.78 -21.19 -35.74
CA ASN A 159 2.37 -20.53 -36.98
C ASN A 159 1.48 -21.48 -37.83
N GLU A 160 1.70 -22.78 -37.69
CA GLU A 160 0.87 -23.86 -38.24
C GLU A 160 -0.60 -23.82 -37.82
N LEU A 161 -0.92 -23.53 -36.55
CA LEU A 161 -2.31 -23.48 -36.08
C LEU A 161 -3.04 -22.24 -36.61
N ILE A 162 -2.33 -21.12 -36.75
CA ILE A 162 -2.84 -19.90 -37.41
C ILE A 162 -3.02 -20.15 -38.92
N GLN A 163 -2.08 -20.86 -39.55
CA GLN A 163 -2.18 -21.23 -40.97
C GLN A 163 -3.34 -22.19 -41.22
N GLN A 164 -3.56 -23.17 -40.34
CA GLN A 164 -4.69 -24.11 -40.41
C GLN A 164 -6.03 -23.40 -40.20
N LEU A 165 -6.13 -22.48 -39.24
CA LEU A 165 -7.34 -21.66 -39.05
C LEU A 165 -7.61 -20.75 -40.26
N ARG A 166 -6.58 -20.15 -40.85
CA ARG A 166 -6.70 -19.32 -42.04
C ARG A 166 -7.12 -20.15 -43.27
N ALA A 167 -6.61 -21.37 -43.40
CA ALA A 167 -6.98 -22.29 -44.46
C ALA A 167 -8.45 -22.74 -44.34
N LEU A 168 -8.91 -23.06 -43.12
CA LEU A 168 -10.32 -23.42 -42.86
C LEU A 168 -11.27 -22.24 -43.13
N GLN A 169 -10.88 -21.01 -42.77
CA GLN A 169 -11.66 -19.82 -43.11
C GLN A 169 -11.71 -19.56 -44.62
N ALA A 170 -10.61 -19.79 -45.34
CA ALA A 170 -10.59 -19.66 -46.79
C ALA A 170 -11.50 -20.68 -47.49
N LEU A 171 -11.50 -21.93 -47.02
CA LEU A 171 -12.39 -22.98 -47.51
C LEU A 171 -13.87 -22.67 -47.25
N GLY A 172 -14.22 -22.24 -46.03
CA GLY A 172 -15.59 -21.85 -45.71
C GLY A 172 -16.09 -20.64 -46.53
N ASN A 173 -15.20 -19.69 -46.84
CA ASN A 173 -15.53 -18.55 -47.68
C ASN A 173 -15.64 -18.89 -49.19
N GLN A 174 -14.90 -19.90 -49.66
CA GLN A 174 -15.06 -20.45 -51.02
C GLN A 174 -16.40 -21.18 -51.16
N GLU A 175 -16.78 -22.01 -50.19
CA GLU A 175 -18.03 -22.76 -50.23
C GLU A 175 -19.27 -21.84 -50.23
N ASN A 176 -19.18 -20.69 -49.54
CA ASN A 176 -20.21 -19.65 -49.60
C ASN A 176 -20.24 -18.88 -50.92
N ARG A 177 -19.10 -18.74 -51.63
CA ARG A 177 -19.03 -18.12 -52.94
C ARG A 177 -19.58 -19.02 -54.05
N ASP A 178 -19.30 -20.32 -53.98
CA ASP A 178 -19.80 -21.28 -54.97
C ASP A 178 -21.32 -21.51 -54.84
N LYS A 179 -21.88 -21.35 -53.64
CA LYS A 179 -23.34 -21.35 -53.39
C LYS A 179 -24.03 -20.02 -53.78
N ALA A 180 -23.27 -18.96 -54.03
CA ALA A 180 -23.78 -17.64 -54.38
C ALA A 180 -23.77 -17.33 -55.89
N LEU A 181 -23.33 -18.27 -56.74
CA LEU A 181 -23.52 -18.15 -58.18
C LEU A 181 -25.01 -18.36 -58.50
N PRO A 182 -25.72 -17.35 -59.06
CA PRO A 182 -27.10 -17.55 -59.47
C PRO A 182 -27.12 -18.61 -60.57
N ALA A 183 -27.88 -19.68 -60.34
CA ALA A 183 -28.10 -20.73 -61.32
C ALA A 183 -28.46 -20.10 -62.69
N PRO A 184 -27.84 -20.53 -63.79
CA PRO A 184 -28.19 -20.02 -65.11
C PRO A 184 -29.65 -20.37 -65.38
N LYS A 185 -30.53 -19.36 -65.37
CA LYS A 185 -31.89 -19.53 -65.87
C LYS A 185 -31.79 -19.74 -67.37
N VAL A 186 -31.93 -20.98 -67.80
CA VAL A 186 -32.13 -21.33 -69.21
C VAL A 186 -33.52 -20.82 -69.59
N VAL A 187 -33.55 -19.74 -70.38
CA VAL A 187 -34.76 -19.30 -71.08
C VAL A 187 -34.46 -19.42 -72.57
N ASP A 188 -35.18 -20.34 -73.21
CA ASP A 188 -35.32 -20.53 -74.66
C ASP A 188 -34.05 -20.49 -75.54
N GLY A 189 -33.20 -21.51 -75.39
CA GLY A 189 -32.52 -22.17 -76.52
C GLY A 189 -31.54 -21.37 -77.38
N LYS A 190 -31.22 -20.12 -77.06
CA LYS A 190 -30.15 -19.34 -77.71
C LYS A 190 -29.33 -18.63 -76.64
N ALA A 191 -28.07 -19.02 -76.53
CA ALA A 191 -27.09 -18.33 -75.70
C ALA A 191 -26.71 -17.00 -76.37
N GLU A 192 -27.48 -15.94 -76.10
CA GLU A 192 -26.99 -14.58 -76.27
C GLU A 192 -26.30 -14.13 -74.98
N VAL A 193 -25.01 -13.87 -75.07
CA VAL A 193 -24.26 -13.16 -74.04
C VAL A 193 -24.65 -11.70 -74.17
N LEU A 194 -25.49 -11.21 -73.26
CA LEU A 194 -25.79 -9.79 -73.15
C LEU A 194 -24.52 -9.03 -72.72
N PRO A 195 -24.13 -7.97 -73.44
CA PRO A 195 -23.05 -7.08 -73.06
C PRO A 195 -23.61 -5.89 -72.27
N TRP A 196 -23.12 -5.65 -71.07
CA TRP A 196 -23.12 -4.33 -70.40
C TRP A 196 -22.23 -4.46 -69.13
N GLU A 197 -21.29 -3.53 -68.93
CA GLU A 197 -21.37 -2.24 -68.19
C GLU A 197 -21.56 -2.36 -66.68
#